data_AF-A0A924GJH5-F1
#
_entry.id   AF-A0A924GJH5-F1
#
_cell.length_a   1.000
_cell.length_b   1.000
_cell.length_c   1.000
_cell.angle_alpha   90.00
_cell.angle_beta   90.00
_cell.angle_gamma   90.00
#
_symmetry.space_group_name_H-M   'P 1'
#
loop_
_entity.id
_entity.type
_entity.pdbx_description
1 polymer ?
#
loop_
_entity_poly.entity_id
_entity_poly.type
_entity_poly.pdbx_seq_one_letter_code
_entity_poly.pdbx_strand_id
1 'polypeptide(L)'
;MQRTLTRLRKSGALELLAEWHTADNPRTGQGGQPIKIPHAAVLVGLLLMAQENAPLFMRELAYLFQKRLTPESRTLLGLPEKLSNYVTLTSERVKWEKNTNNAFHRIMDLMDPYPVKRYAALTYTQVKIVLDQHDSDRELRMKARLSAFTNAFLQMTFNEQPRRIRRATQKMDVSFDQTFIPPPTKKGFSKKTLDQRVAAEATGHVDRLTPGPTDLYAGWYPRKGDRDDFVRGTIDTTCPGSGKKRNRDLDWGWMLNLAVRVDSEQPGSQRFPQIAVAANLSMPNIGVSEEAIELMRQALN
;
A
#
# COMPACT_ATOMS: atom_id res chain seq x y z
N MET A 1 19.62 5.16 14.77
CA MET A 1 19.12 6.24 13.89
C MET A 1 19.93 6.38 12.61
N GLN A 2 21.22 6.77 12.67
CA GLN A 2 22.05 7.01 11.47
C GLN A 2 22.10 5.82 10.50
N ARG A 3 22.27 4.59 11.00
CA ARG A 3 22.22 3.38 10.16
C ARG A 3 20.94 3.31 9.35
N THR A 4 19.77 3.45 9.97
CA THR A 4 18.46 3.40 9.31
C THR A 4 18.27 4.51 8.29
N LEU A 5 18.76 5.73 8.58
CA LEU A 5 18.76 6.83 7.61
C LEU A 5 19.63 6.50 6.39
N THR A 6 20.80 5.90 6.60
CA THR A 6 21.67 5.43 5.50
C THR A 6 20.99 4.34 4.68
N ARG A 7 20.24 3.41 5.31
CA ARG A 7 19.44 2.41 4.58
C ARG A 7 18.42 3.09 3.67
N LEU A 8 17.66 4.03 4.22
CA LEU A 8 16.67 4.78 3.46
C LEU A 8 17.29 5.53 2.27
N ARG A 9 18.47 6.14 2.42
CA ARG A 9 19.17 6.77 1.30
C ARG A 9 19.60 5.76 0.24
N LYS A 10 20.02 4.56 0.64
CA LYS A 10 20.38 3.49 -0.28
C LYS A 10 19.21 2.92 -1.06
N SER A 11 17.97 3.07 -0.59
CA SER A 11 16.82 2.60 -1.36
C SER A 11 16.49 3.51 -2.55
N GLY A 12 16.91 4.77 -2.55
CA GLY A 12 16.52 5.71 -3.61
C GLY A 12 15.06 6.20 -3.49
N ALA A 13 14.35 5.82 -2.43
CA ALA A 13 12.93 6.13 -2.28
C ALA A 13 12.66 7.62 -2.05
N LEU A 14 13.63 8.35 -1.47
CA LEU A 14 13.47 9.79 -1.23
C LEU A 14 13.59 10.58 -2.53
N GLU A 15 14.47 10.15 -3.42
CA GLU A 15 14.71 10.70 -4.74
C GLU A 15 13.47 10.52 -5.60
N LEU A 16 12.87 9.32 -5.60
CA LEU A 16 11.59 9.05 -6.28
C LEU A 16 10.47 9.97 -5.78
N LEU A 17 10.32 10.13 -4.46
CA LEU A 17 9.28 11.00 -3.90
C LEU A 17 9.52 12.48 -4.24
N ALA A 18 10.78 12.93 -4.28
CA ALA A 18 11.12 14.30 -4.65
C ALA A 18 10.84 14.58 -6.13
N GLU A 19 11.16 13.62 -7.00
CA GLU A 19 10.86 13.66 -8.43
C GLU A 19 9.35 13.76 -8.67
N TRP A 20 8.56 12.88 -8.05
CA TRP A 20 7.10 12.87 -8.20
C TRP A 20 6.45 14.13 -7.64
N HIS A 21 6.94 14.63 -6.50
CA HIS A 21 6.44 15.89 -5.95
C HIS A 21 6.66 17.06 -6.91
N THR A 22 7.84 17.12 -7.55
CA THR A 22 8.18 18.16 -8.52
C THR A 22 7.37 18.02 -9.81
N ALA A 23 7.18 16.79 -10.30
CA ALA A 23 6.37 16.52 -11.48
C ALA A 23 4.90 16.90 -11.28
N ASP A 24 4.33 16.64 -10.10
CA ASP A 24 2.92 16.93 -9.81
C ASP A 24 2.70 18.39 -9.40
N ASN A 25 3.73 19.08 -8.88
CA ASN A 25 3.67 20.49 -8.47
C ASN A 25 4.78 21.32 -9.14
N PRO A 26 4.71 21.55 -10.48
CA PRO A 26 5.75 22.23 -11.23
C PRO A 26 5.89 23.73 -10.89
N ARG A 27 4.89 24.31 -10.20
CA ARG A 27 4.93 25.69 -9.71
C ARG A 27 5.06 25.70 -8.20
N THR A 28 6.13 26.32 -7.70
CA THR A 28 6.31 26.63 -6.28
C THR A 28 5.25 27.66 -5.89
N GLY A 29 4.14 27.21 -5.28
CA GLY A 29 3.08 28.11 -4.82
C GLY A 29 3.62 29.14 -3.81
N GLN A 30 3.19 30.40 -3.95
CA GLN A 30 3.47 31.43 -2.95
C GLN A 30 2.63 31.17 -1.69
N GLY A 31 3.27 30.75 -0.60
CA GLY A 31 2.66 30.77 0.74
C GLY A 31 1.87 29.52 1.14
N GLY A 32 2.59 28.44 1.45
CA GLY A 32 2.07 27.32 2.24
C GLY A 32 2.71 27.30 3.64
N GLN A 33 2.00 26.74 4.64
CA GLN A 33 2.61 26.50 5.95
C GLN A 33 3.82 25.56 5.78
N PRO A 34 4.99 25.86 6.37
CA PRO A 34 6.17 25.01 6.26
C PRO A 34 5.90 23.57 6.69
N ILE A 35 6.49 22.62 5.96
CA ILE A 35 6.40 21.20 6.26
C ILE A 35 7.03 20.93 7.62
N LYS A 36 6.22 20.47 8.58
CA LYS A 36 6.69 20.20 9.95
C LYS A 36 7.43 18.87 10.09
N ILE A 37 7.07 17.86 9.30
CA ILE A 37 7.67 16.53 9.38
C ILE A 37 8.09 16.14 7.94
N PRO A 38 9.39 16.02 7.65
CA PRO A 38 9.86 15.67 6.31
C PRO A 38 9.59 14.20 5.98
N HIS A 39 9.53 13.85 4.69
CA HIS A 39 9.30 12.46 4.25
C HIS A 39 10.33 11.48 4.82
N ALA A 40 11.60 11.91 4.90
CA ALA A 40 12.68 11.12 5.49
C ALA A 40 12.38 10.73 6.94
N ALA A 41 11.81 11.62 7.76
CA ALA A 41 11.48 11.30 9.14
C ALA A 41 10.42 10.19 9.23
N VAL A 42 9.36 10.30 8.42
CA VAL A 42 8.27 9.30 8.36
C VAL A 42 8.83 7.93 7.98
N LEU A 43 9.58 7.84 6.88
CA LEU A 43 10.10 6.58 6.39
C LEU A 43 11.14 5.96 7.34
N VAL A 44 12.04 6.75 7.93
CA VAL A 44 12.98 6.25 8.94
C VAL A 44 12.23 5.75 10.17
N GLY A 45 11.21 6.47 10.64
CA GLY A 45 10.41 6.05 11.78
C GLY A 45 9.65 4.74 11.52
N LEU A 46 9.06 4.58 10.33
CA LEU A 46 8.43 3.33 9.92
C LEU A 46 9.43 2.16 9.86
N LEU A 47 10.63 2.38 9.29
CA LEU A 47 11.69 1.36 9.26
C LEU A 47 12.18 0.97 10.66
N LEU A 48 12.26 1.93 11.60
CA LEU A 48 12.62 1.64 12.98
C LEU A 48 11.56 0.80 13.67
N MET A 49 10.28 1.15 13.52
CA MET A 49 9.19 0.34 14.08
C MET A 49 9.17 -1.06 13.48
N ALA A 50 9.41 -1.19 12.17
CA ALA A 50 9.51 -2.50 11.52
C ALA A 50 10.67 -3.34 12.08
N GLN A 51 11.84 -2.72 12.35
CA GLN A 51 12.98 -3.40 12.97
C GLN A 51 12.70 -3.85 14.41
N GLU A 52 11.86 -3.11 15.13
CA GLU A 52 11.43 -3.43 16.49
C GLU A 52 10.25 -4.41 16.53
N ASN A 53 9.74 -4.85 15.38
CA ASN A 53 8.48 -5.60 15.26
C ASN A 53 7.29 -4.88 15.93
N ALA A 54 7.33 -3.54 15.97
CA ALA A 54 6.26 -2.72 16.51
C ALA A 54 5.16 -2.50 15.46
N PRO A 55 3.89 -2.33 15.87
CA PRO A 55 2.81 -2.00 14.95
C PRO A 55 3.08 -0.72 14.16
N LEU A 56 2.87 -0.74 12.84
CA LEU A 56 3.13 0.39 11.95
C LEU A 56 2.00 1.44 11.93
N PHE A 57 1.42 1.74 13.10
CA PHE A 57 0.33 2.70 13.21
C PHE A 57 0.85 4.14 13.33
N MET A 58 0.14 5.10 12.72
CA MET A 58 0.51 6.52 12.77
C MET A 58 0.55 7.08 14.20
N ARG A 59 -0.29 6.54 15.09
CA ARG A 59 -0.29 6.89 16.51
C ARG A 59 0.99 6.43 17.22
N GLU A 60 1.50 5.24 16.90
CA GLU A 60 2.75 4.72 17.44
C GLU A 60 3.96 5.47 16.86
N LEU A 61 3.92 5.81 15.57
CA LEU A 61 4.92 6.67 14.94
C LEU A 61 4.98 8.07 15.56
N ALA A 62 3.81 8.67 15.84
CA ALA A 62 3.73 9.95 16.53
C ALA A 62 4.30 9.85 17.95
N TYR A 63 4.02 8.76 18.66
CA TYR A 63 4.58 8.49 19.99
C TYR A 63 6.11 8.31 19.95
N LEU A 64 6.63 7.60 18.94
CA LEU A 64 8.07 7.46 18.69
C LEU A 64 8.71 8.84 18.57
N PHE A 65 8.19 9.69 17.68
CA PHE A 65 8.71 11.06 17.47
C PHE A 65 8.61 11.92 18.73
N GLN A 66 7.48 11.87 19.43
CA GLN A 66 7.25 12.73 20.60
C GLN A 66 8.06 12.30 21.82
N LYS A 67 8.18 10.99 22.12
CA LYS A 67 8.67 10.53 23.43
C LYS A 67 9.93 9.67 23.37
N ARG A 68 10.09 8.82 22.35
CA ARG A 68 11.17 7.81 22.33
C ARG A 68 12.48 8.31 21.70
N LEU A 69 12.42 9.29 20.79
CA LEU A 69 13.63 9.83 20.16
C LEU A 69 14.40 10.78 21.08
N THR A 70 15.74 10.64 21.07
CA THR A 70 16.66 11.60 21.68
C THR A 70 16.63 12.94 20.93
N PRO A 71 17.00 14.06 21.57
CA PRO A 71 17.06 15.37 20.91
C PRO A 71 17.94 15.35 19.64
N GLU A 72 19.11 14.71 19.69
CA GLU A 72 20.04 14.63 18.56
C GLU A 72 19.41 13.86 17.38
N SER A 73 18.69 12.79 17.69
CA SER A 73 17.96 12.02 16.68
C SER A 73 16.82 12.81 16.04
N ARG A 74 16.16 13.71 16.78
CA ARG A 74 15.13 14.60 16.23
C ARG A 74 15.73 15.62 15.29
N THR A 75 16.82 16.27 15.70
CA THR A 75 17.54 17.25 14.88
C THR A 75 18.03 16.60 13.59
N LEU A 76 18.58 15.39 13.67
CA LEU A 76 19.01 14.62 12.50
C LEU A 76 17.87 14.34 11.51
N LEU A 77 16.64 14.13 12.00
CA LEU A 77 15.47 13.89 11.18
C LEU A 77 14.73 15.17 10.75
N GLY A 78 15.19 16.35 11.17
CA GLY A 78 14.51 17.62 10.91
C GLY A 78 13.12 17.70 11.58
N LEU A 79 12.94 17.01 12.71
CA LEU A 79 11.71 17.05 13.49
C LEU A 79 11.68 18.30 14.36
N PRO A 80 10.49 18.89 14.62
CA PRO A 80 10.36 20.05 15.48
C PRO A 80 10.75 19.67 16.91
N GLU A 81 11.32 20.65 17.63
CA GLU A 81 11.55 20.51 19.06
C GLU A 81 10.22 20.33 19.81
N LYS A 82 10.28 19.69 20.98
CA LYS A 82 9.10 19.54 21.84
C LYS A 82 8.58 20.93 22.17
N LEU A 83 7.27 21.15 22.01
CA LEU A 83 6.64 22.41 22.38
C LEU A 83 6.75 22.58 23.91
N SER A 84 7.21 23.75 24.37
CA SER A 84 7.44 24.02 25.79
C SER A 84 6.14 24.25 26.57
N ASN A 85 6.14 23.70 27.78
CA ASN A 85 5.47 23.95 29.08
C ASN A 85 4.03 24.51 29.21
N TYR A 86 3.40 25.10 28.18
CA TYR A 86 2.08 25.75 28.30
C TYR A 86 0.96 25.06 27.50
N VAL A 87 1.27 23.94 26.86
CA VAL A 87 0.30 23.12 26.11
C VAL A 87 -0.06 21.92 26.96
N THR A 88 -1.35 21.68 27.23
CA THR A 88 -1.81 20.46 27.90
C THR A 88 -1.25 19.23 27.18
N LEU A 89 -0.76 18.23 27.91
CA LEU A 89 -0.18 17.00 27.34
C LEU A 89 -1.09 16.36 26.28
N THR A 90 -2.41 16.41 26.48
CA THR A 90 -3.43 15.92 25.54
C THR A 90 -3.41 16.68 24.21
N SER A 91 -3.30 18.01 24.24
CA SER A 91 -3.31 18.82 23.01
C SER A 91 -1.98 18.73 22.25
N GLU A 92 -0.86 18.48 22.93
CA GLU A 92 0.42 18.20 22.28
C GLU A 92 0.39 16.85 21.54
N ARG A 93 -0.12 15.81 22.20
CA ARG A 93 -0.24 14.47 21.62
C ARG A 93 -1.10 14.48 20.35
N VAL A 94 -2.28 15.10 20.41
CA VAL A 94 -3.19 15.21 19.25
C VAL A 94 -2.53 15.96 18.09
N LYS A 95 -1.73 17.02 18.38
CA LYS A 95 -0.97 17.74 17.35
C LYS A 95 0.08 16.85 16.68
N TRP A 96 0.85 16.08 17.45
CA TRP A 96 1.84 15.14 16.89
C TRP A 96 1.18 14.07 16.04
N GLU A 97 0.07 13.49 16.50
CA GLU A 97 -0.69 12.49 15.75
C GLU A 97 -1.20 13.07 14.42
N LYS A 98 -1.84 14.25 14.46
CA LYS A 98 -2.33 14.93 13.25
C LYS A 98 -1.21 15.27 12.27
N ASN A 99 -0.09 15.83 12.76
CA ASN A 99 1.04 16.19 11.91
C ASN A 99 1.69 14.96 11.26
N THR A 100 1.80 13.86 12.01
CA THR A 100 2.35 12.58 11.53
C THR A 100 1.43 11.96 10.49
N ASN A 101 0.12 11.96 10.75
CA ASN A 101 -0.87 11.46 9.80
C ASN A 101 -0.86 12.27 8.49
N ASN A 102 -0.85 13.60 8.59
CA ASN A 102 -0.72 14.47 7.42
C ASN A 102 0.60 14.22 6.66
N ALA A 103 1.70 13.91 7.36
CA ALA A 103 2.98 13.62 6.74
C ALA A 103 2.99 12.29 5.99
N PHE A 104 2.34 11.27 6.55
CA PHE A 104 2.14 10.00 5.86
C PHE A 104 1.24 10.16 4.63
N HIS A 105 0.12 10.88 4.76
CA HIS A 105 -0.77 11.12 3.63
C HIS A 105 -0.11 11.90 2.50
N ARG A 106 0.77 12.88 2.78
CA ARG A 106 1.56 13.55 1.73
C ARG A 106 2.40 12.58 0.89
N ILE A 107 2.93 11.52 1.50
CA ILE A 107 3.67 10.48 0.78
C ILE A 107 2.69 9.63 -0.04
N MET A 108 1.58 9.21 0.57
CA MET A 108 0.55 8.41 -0.11
C MET A 108 -0.07 9.15 -1.29
N ASP A 109 -0.34 10.45 -1.20
CA ASP A 109 -0.96 11.24 -2.27
C ASP A 109 -0.16 11.22 -3.58
N LEU A 110 1.16 10.96 -3.50
CA LEU A 110 2.06 10.84 -4.67
C LEU A 110 1.99 9.50 -5.38
N MET A 111 1.39 8.48 -4.76
CA MET A 111 1.41 7.09 -5.23
C MET A 111 0.13 6.29 -4.96
N ASP A 112 -0.93 6.89 -4.41
CA ASP A 112 -2.21 6.21 -4.18
C ASP A 112 -3.01 6.14 -5.50
N PRO A 113 -3.22 4.94 -6.07
CA PRO A 113 -4.03 4.79 -7.29
C PRO A 113 -5.50 5.10 -7.08
N TYR A 114 -6.00 5.03 -5.84
CA TYR A 114 -7.42 5.15 -5.53
C TYR A 114 -7.66 6.14 -4.39
N PRO A 115 -7.58 7.46 -4.66
CA PRO A 115 -7.76 8.50 -3.66
C PRO A 115 -9.24 8.62 -3.28
N VAL A 116 -9.68 7.83 -2.31
CA VAL A 116 -11.07 7.84 -1.81
C VAL A 116 -11.12 7.97 -0.29
N LYS A 117 -12.21 8.53 0.24
CA LYS A 117 -12.44 8.62 1.68
C LYS A 117 -12.77 7.24 2.25
N ARG A 118 -11.74 6.47 2.59
CA ARG A 118 -11.85 5.07 3.10
C ARG A 118 -12.55 4.92 4.46
N TYR A 119 -12.74 6.00 5.22
CA TYR A 119 -13.35 5.97 6.56
C TYR A 119 -14.81 6.41 6.60
N ALA A 120 -15.39 6.80 5.46
CA ALA A 120 -16.79 7.18 5.37
C ALA A 120 -17.62 5.99 4.86
N ALA A 121 -18.79 5.79 5.45
CA ALA A 121 -19.81 4.95 4.83
C ALA A 121 -20.41 5.72 3.64
N LEU A 122 -20.39 5.11 2.46
CA LEU A 122 -20.93 5.68 1.24
C LEU A 122 -22.24 4.99 0.86
N THR A 123 -23.18 5.75 0.28
CA THR A 123 -24.39 5.17 -0.33
C THR A 123 -24.05 4.50 -1.67
N TYR A 124 -24.95 3.68 -2.22
CA TYR A 124 -24.70 3.05 -3.52
C TYR A 124 -24.64 4.10 -4.64
N THR A 125 -25.42 5.18 -4.53
CA THR A 125 -25.34 6.32 -5.44
C THR A 125 -23.95 6.97 -5.42
N GLN A 126 -23.41 7.21 -4.21
CA GLN A 126 -22.06 7.78 -4.06
C GLN A 126 -20.97 6.83 -4.55
N VAL A 127 -21.11 5.52 -4.29
CA VAL A 127 -20.21 4.49 -4.82
C VAL A 127 -20.17 4.56 -6.34
N LYS A 128 -21.34 4.64 -7.00
CA LYS A 128 -21.44 4.75 -8.46
C LYS A 128 -20.77 6.01 -8.97
N ILE A 129 -21.04 7.18 -8.37
CA ILE A 129 -20.40 8.45 -8.75
C ILE A 129 -18.87 8.33 -8.70
N VAL A 130 -18.32 7.73 -7.64
CA VAL A 130 -16.85 7.59 -7.51
C VAL A 130 -16.27 6.65 -8.56
N LEU A 131 -16.99 5.56 -8.90
CA LEU A 131 -16.56 4.64 -9.95
C LEU A 131 -16.66 5.27 -11.35
N ASP A 132 -17.69 6.06 -11.60
CA ASP A 132 -17.90 6.75 -12.87
C ASP A 132 -16.89 7.90 -13.08
N GLN A 133 -16.46 8.54 -11.98
CA GLN A 133 -15.42 9.57 -11.97
C GLN A 133 -13.98 9.00 -11.92
N HIS A 134 -13.82 7.69 -12.04
CA HIS A 134 -12.51 7.05 -11.95
C HIS A 134 -11.60 7.42 -13.13
N ASP A 135 -10.39 7.89 -12.81
CA ASP A 135 -9.37 8.25 -13.77
C ASP A 135 -8.39 7.07 -13.96
N SER A 136 -8.54 6.37 -15.08
CA SER A 136 -7.71 5.20 -15.42
C SER A 136 -6.25 5.54 -15.69
N ASP A 137 -5.96 6.72 -16.21
CA ASP A 137 -4.58 7.14 -16.52
C ASP A 137 -3.84 7.48 -15.24
N ARG A 138 -4.53 8.13 -14.30
CA ARG A 138 -4.01 8.32 -12.94
C ARG A 138 -3.78 6.99 -12.24
N GLU A 139 -4.74 6.06 -12.29
CA GLU A 139 -4.60 4.73 -11.69
C GLU A 139 -3.31 4.06 -12.15
N LEU A 140 -3.09 4.00 -13.47
CA LEU A 140 -1.91 3.35 -14.06
C LEU A 140 -0.62 4.01 -13.58
N ARG A 141 -0.54 5.34 -13.66
CA ARG A 141 0.64 6.12 -13.23
C ARG A 141 0.94 5.93 -11.74
N MET A 142 -0.07 6.06 -10.89
CA MET A 142 0.12 5.96 -9.43
C MET A 142 0.45 4.53 -9.00
N LYS A 143 -0.14 3.53 -9.65
CA LYS A 143 0.22 2.12 -9.43
C LYS A 143 1.67 1.83 -9.82
N ALA A 144 2.15 2.40 -10.93
CA ALA A 144 3.56 2.29 -11.31
C ALA A 144 4.49 2.92 -10.26
N ARG A 145 4.13 4.11 -9.74
CA ARG A 145 4.85 4.77 -8.64
C ARG A 145 4.86 3.93 -7.36
N LEU A 146 3.71 3.38 -6.96
CA LEU A 146 3.60 2.52 -5.78
C LEU A 146 4.47 1.27 -5.91
N SER A 147 4.50 0.66 -7.10
CA SER A 147 5.33 -0.50 -7.39
C SER A 147 6.82 -0.12 -7.33
N ALA A 148 7.23 0.97 -7.99
CA ALA A 148 8.60 1.48 -7.94
C ALA A 148 9.05 1.79 -6.50
N PHE A 149 8.20 2.45 -5.71
CA PHE A 149 8.47 2.75 -4.31
C PHE A 149 8.66 1.47 -3.48
N THR A 150 7.78 0.48 -3.66
CA THR A 150 7.86 -0.79 -2.93
C THR A 150 9.13 -1.57 -3.29
N ASN A 151 9.42 -1.68 -4.59
CA ASN A 151 10.59 -2.39 -5.09
C ASN A 151 11.91 -1.73 -4.69
N ALA A 152 11.95 -0.40 -4.58
CA ALA A 152 13.12 0.31 -4.06
C ALA A 152 13.54 -0.20 -2.66
N PHE A 153 12.59 -0.49 -1.77
CA PHE A 153 12.88 -1.07 -0.46
C PHE A 153 13.26 -2.56 -0.52
N LEU A 154 12.64 -3.33 -1.40
CA LEU A 154 12.99 -4.75 -1.59
C LEU A 154 14.39 -4.91 -2.18
N GLN A 155 14.73 -4.16 -3.22
CA GLN A 155 16.06 -4.11 -3.82
C GLN A 155 17.11 -3.63 -2.81
N MET A 156 16.80 -2.62 -1.99
CA MET A 156 17.68 -2.22 -0.89
C MET A 156 17.96 -3.40 0.04
N THR A 157 16.92 -4.13 0.46
CA THR A 157 17.03 -5.27 1.36
C THR A 157 17.86 -6.40 0.74
N PHE A 158 17.66 -6.68 -0.54
CA PHE A 158 18.48 -7.61 -1.30
C PHE A 158 19.94 -7.16 -1.34
N ASN A 159 20.20 -5.89 -1.66
CA ASN A 159 21.55 -5.33 -1.79
C ASN A 159 22.32 -5.20 -0.47
N GLU A 160 21.63 -5.15 0.67
CA GLU A 160 22.28 -5.20 1.99
C GLU A 160 22.88 -6.57 2.31
N GLN A 161 22.50 -7.63 1.58
CA GLN A 161 23.05 -8.95 1.80
C GLN A 161 24.53 -9.03 1.42
N PRO A 162 25.35 -9.80 2.16
CA PRO A 162 26.73 -10.09 1.79
C PRO A 162 26.84 -10.59 0.34
N ARG A 163 27.89 -10.16 -0.37
CA ARG A 163 28.10 -10.51 -1.79
C ARG A 163 28.07 -12.02 -2.05
N ARG A 164 28.58 -12.83 -1.11
CA ARG A 164 28.56 -14.30 -1.17
C ARG A 164 27.14 -14.88 -1.20
N ILE A 165 26.19 -14.24 -0.52
CA ILE A 165 24.78 -14.67 -0.43
C ILE A 165 24.02 -14.22 -1.68
N ARG A 166 24.26 -12.99 -2.13
CA ARG A 166 23.65 -12.47 -3.37
C ARG A 166 24.02 -13.31 -4.58
N ARG A 167 25.30 -13.70 -4.70
CA ARG A 167 25.85 -14.47 -5.83
C ARG A 167 25.94 -15.98 -5.56
N ALA A 168 25.15 -16.51 -4.63
CA ALA A 168 25.14 -17.93 -4.32
C ALA A 168 24.65 -18.79 -5.51
N THR A 169 23.79 -18.23 -6.36
CA THR A 169 23.29 -18.83 -7.60
C THR A 169 23.84 -18.09 -8.81
N GLN A 170 24.03 -18.79 -9.93
CA GLN A 170 24.47 -18.17 -11.19
C GLN A 170 23.35 -17.37 -11.85
N LYS A 171 22.11 -17.86 -11.72
CA LYS A 171 20.89 -17.21 -12.18
C LYS A 171 20.00 -16.88 -10.99
N MET A 172 19.16 -15.85 -11.12
CA MET A 172 18.17 -15.54 -10.10
C MET A 172 16.87 -16.24 -10.44
N ASP A 173 16.60 -17.34 -9.74
CA ASP A 173 15.33 -18.04 -9.84
C ASP A 173 14.34 -17.42 -8.87
N VAL A 174 13.13 -17.19 -9.37
CA VAL A 174 12.06 -16.50 -8.64
C VAL A 174 10.80 -17.34 -8.73
N SER A 175 10.16 -17.52 -7.59
CA SER A 175 8.81 -18.08 -7.49
C SER A 175 7.80 -16.95 -7.33
N PHE A 176 6.64 -17.11 -7.96
CA PHE A 176 5.52 -16.18 -7.84
C PHE A 176 4.54 -16.71 -6.80
N ASP A 177 4.14 -15.84 -5.88
CA ASP A 177 3.05 -16.10 -4.95
C ASP A 177 2.07 -14.92 -4.93
N GLN A 178 0.80 -15.23 -4.69
CA GLN A 178 -0.24 -14.22 -4.48
C GLN A 178 -0.89 -14.44 -3.12
N THR A 179 -0.68 -13.48 -2.22
CA THR A 179 -1.24 -13.49 -0.87
C THR A 179 -2.40 -12.50 -0.77
N PHE A 180 -3.54 -12.99 -0.27
CA PHE A 180 -4.71 -12.14 0.00
C PHE A 180 -4.47 -11.24 1.22
N ILE A 181 -4.78 -9.95 1.07
CA ILE A 181 -4.73 -8.96 2.13
C ILE A 181 -6.15 -8.42 2.37
N PRO A 182 -6.73 -8.64 3.57
CA PRO A 182 -8.00 -8.03 3.91
C PRO A 182 -7.78 -6.51 4.11
N PRO A 183 -8.68 -5.66 3.58
CA PRO A 183 -8.66 -4.25 3.88
C PRO A 183 -9.16 -4.05 5.30
N PRO A 184 -8.89 -2.88 5.91
CA PRO A 184 -9.48 -2.53 7.20
C PRO A 184 -11.02 -2.50 7.14
N THR A 185 -11.57 -2.33 5.94
CA THR A 185 -13.01 -2.35 5.67
C THR A 185 -13.48 -3.79 5.40
N LYS A 186 -14.30 -4.36 6.28
CA LYS A 186 -14.80 -5.73 6.10
C LYS A 186 -15.98 -5.84 5.11
N LYS A 187 -16.31 -4.75 4.41
CA LYS A 187 -17.50 -4.65 3.55
C LYS A 187 -17.09 -4.42 2.12
N GLY A 188 -17.68 -5.22 1.24
CA GLY A 188 -17.61 -5.09 -0.20
C GLY A 188 -18.99 -4.91 -0.82
N PHE A 189 -19.00 -4.66 -2.12
CA PHE A 189 -20.21 -4.57 -2.93
C PHE A 189 -20.01 -5.39 -4.20
N SER A 190 -21.11 -5.74 -4.86
CA SER A 190 -21.05 -6.37 -6.18
C SER A 190 -21.31 -5.32 -7.24
N LYS A 191 -20.34 -5.13 -8.14
CA LYS A 191 -20.47 -4.24 -9.30
C LYS A 191 -21.68 -4.64 -10.18
N LYS A 192 -21.98 -5.94 -10.28
CA LYS A 192 -23.10 -6.48 -11.08
C LYS A 192 -24.48 -6.04 -10.58
N THR A 193 -24.64 -5.86 -9.27
CA THR A 193 -25.93 -5.48 -8.66
C THR A 193 -25.99 -4.00 -8.30
N LEU A 194 -24.97 -3.20 -8.68
CA LEU A 194 -24.85 -1.82 -8.23
C LEU A 194 -26.01 -0.96 -8.77
N ASP A 195 -26.30 -1.02 -10.07
CA ASP A 195 -27.37 -0.23 -10.67
C ASP A 195 -28.76 -0.54 -10.08
N GLN A 196 -29.03 -1.83 -9.82
CA GLN A 196 -30.27 -2.25 -9.15
C GLN A 196 -30.39 -1.67 -7.74
N ARG A 197 -29.28 -1.61 -7.00
CA ARG A 197 -29.25 -1.03 -5.65
C ARG A 197 -29.37 0.49 -5.67
N VAL A 198 -28.79 1.16 -6.66
CA VAL A 198 -28.97 2.61 -6.87
C VAL A 198 -30.43 2.93 -7.18
N ALA A 199 -31.08 2.14 -8.05
CA ALA A 199 -32.51 2.30 -8.33
C ALA A 199 -33.38 2.05 -7.08
N ALA A 200 -33.07 1.02 -6.29
CA ALA A 200 -33.76 0.75 -5.03
C ALA A 200 -33.57 1.88 -4.00
N GLU A 201 -32.37 2.46 -3.91
CA GLU A 201 -32.06 3.63 -3.07
C GLU A 201 -32.92 4.83 -3.46
N ALA A 202 -33.08 5.10 -4.76
CA ALA A 202 -33.93 6.19 -5.27
C ALA A 202 -35.42 6.00 -4.93
N THR A 203 -35.90 4.77 -4.86
CA THR A 203 -37.30 4.44 -4.47
C THR A 203 -37.55 4.44 -2.96
N GLY A 204 -36.59 4.88 -2.13
CA GLY A 204 -36.72 4.91 -0.66
C GLY A 204 -36.73 3.54 0.01
N HIS A 205 -36.45 2.46 -0.72
CA HIS A 205 -36.45 1.10 -0.19
C HIS A 205 -35.18 0.75 0.60
N VAL A 206 -34.17 1.62 0.59
CA VAL A 206 -32.88 1.41 1.27
C VAL A 206 -32.69 2.49 2.33
N ASP A 207 -33.42 2.37 3.44
CA ASP A 207 -33.47 3.36 4.51
C ASP A 207 -32.20 3.38 5.42
N ARG A 208 -31.11 2.72 5.00
CA ARG A 208 -29.87 2.65 5.79
C ARG A 208 -28.65 2.71 4.89
N LEU A 209 -27.80 3.71 5.12
CA LEU A 209 -26.37 3.67 4.80
C LEU A 209 -25.85 2.27 5.13
N THR A 210 -25.12 1.63 4.20
CA THR A 210 -24.43 0.37 4.50
C THR A 210 -23.64 0.58 5.79
N PRO A 211 -23.89 -0.14 6.91
CA PRO A 211 -23.32 0.26 8.19
C PRO A 211 -21.82 -0.03 8.21
N GLY A 212 -21.00 0.91 7.74
CA GLY A 212 -19.54 0.82 7.75
C GLY A 212 -18.86 1.26 6.46
N PRO A 213 -17.58 1.65 6.55
CA PRO A 213 -16.77 2.03 5.40
C PRO A 213 -16.58 0.86 4.43
N THR A 214 -16.54 1.17 3.13
CA THR A 214 -16.35 0.22 2.03
C THR A 214 -15.13 0.66 1.22
N ASP A 215 -14.19 -0.26 0.97
CA ASP A 215 -13.10 0.02 0.03
C ASP A 215 -13.60 -0.24 -1.39
N LEU A 216 -13.63 0.81 -2.22
CA LEU A 216 -14.32 0.79 -3.52
C LEU A 216 -13.56 0.00 -4.59
N TYR A 217 -12.24 -0.08 -4.44
CA TYR A 217 -11.34 -0.63 -5.45
C TYR A 217 -10.71 -1.96 -5.03
N ALA A 218 -11.12 -2.52 -3.89
CA ALA A 218 -10.86 -3.92 -3.55
C ALA A 218 -11.78 -4.87 -4.35
N GLY A 219 -11.54 -6.18 -4.26
CA GLY A 219 -12.30 -7.20 -4.96
C GLY A 219 -12.70 -8.39 -4.08
N TRP A 220 -13.60 -9.22 -4.59
CA TRP A 220 -14.00 -10.46 -3.92
C TRP A 220 -12.96 -11.56 -4.19
N TYR A 221 -12.50 -12.20 -3.13
CA TYR A 221 -11.56 -13.32 -3.14
C TYR A 221 -12.22 -14.57 -2.52
N PRO A 222 -12.19 -15.73 -3.20
CA PRO A 222 -12.72 -16.97 -2.64
C PRO A 222 -11.79 -17.56 -1.58
N ARG A 223 -12.27 -17.69 -0.34
CA ARG A 223 -11.56 -18.35 0.78
C ARG A 223 -11.48 -19.87 0.60
N LYS A 224 -12.44 -20.49 -0.11
CA LYS A 224 -12.49 -21.93 -0.42
C LYS A 224 -13.02 -22.18 -1.85
N GLY A 225 -12.36 -23.08 -2.59
CA GLY A 225 -12.73 -23.52 -3.95
C GLY A 225 -11.75 -23.06 -5.04
N ASP A 226 -11.94 -23.57 -6.27
CA ASP A 226 -11.08 -23.29 -7.42
C ASP A 226 -10.98 -21.78 -7.72
N ARG A 227 -9.75 -21.33 -8.01
CA ARG A 227 -9.45 -19.97 -8.46
C ARG A 227 -9.72 -19.91 -9.96
N ASP A 228 -10.60 -19.01 -10.36
CA ASP A 228 -10.82 -18.71 -11.77
C ASP A 228 -10.02 -17.44 -12.10
N ASP A 229 -8.98 -17.60 -12.93
CA ASP A 229 -8.10 -16.51 -13.38
C ASP A 229 -8.69 -15.84 -14.62
N PHE A 230 -9.13 -14.59 -14.51
CA PHE A 230 -9.77 -13.86 -15.61
C PHE A 230 -8.89 -12.72 -16.16
N VAL A 231 -8.92 -12.52 -17.48
CA VAL A 231 -8.31 -11.36 -18.14
C VAL A 231 -9.19 -10.12 -17.89
N ARG A 232 -8.56 -8.97 -17.64
CA ARG A 232 -9.26 -7.70 -17.38
C ARG A 232 -10.24 -7.38 -18.53
N GLY A 233 -11.53 -7.39 -18.23
CA GLY A 233 -12.60 -7.07 -19.20
C GLY A 233 -13.30 -8.27 -19.85
N THR A 234 -12.90 -9.52 -19.54
CA THR A 234 -13.57 -10.72 -20.07
C THR A 234 -14.57 -11.32 -19.07
N ILE A 235 -15.68 -11.85 -19.61
CA ILE A 235 -16.71 -12.60 -18.87
C ILE A 235 -16.56 -14.06 -19.29
N ASP A 236 -16.42 -14.96 -18.32
CA ASP A 236 -16.38 -16.40 -18.58
C ASP A 236 -17.74 -16.93 -19.04
N THR A 237 -17.73 -17.62 -20.18
CA THR A 237 -18.89 -18.27 -20.81
C THR A 237 -18.74 -19.80 -20.86
N THR A 238 -17.65 -20.36 -20.33
CA THR A 238 -17.27 -21.77 -20.53
C THR A 238 -17.68 -22.72 -19.41
N CYS A 239 -18.08 -22.22 -18.24
CA CYS A 239 -18.55 -23.05 -17.12
C CYS A 239 -19.96 -22.66 -16.63
N PRO A 240 -21.05 -23.05 -17.33
CA PRO A 240 -22.41 -22.85 -16.87
C PRO A 240 -22.77 -23.91 -15.82
N GLY A 241 -22.16 -23.89 -14.62
CA GLY A 241 -22.59 -24.85 -13.58
C GLY A 241 -21.75 -25.10 -12.34
N SER A 242 -20.56 -24.54 -12.13
CA SER A 242 -19.84 -24.78 -10.87
C SER A 242 -20.47 -23.97 -9.72
N GLY A 243 -20.91 -24.68 -8.68
CA GLY A 243 -21.85 -24.23 -7.65
C GLY A 243 -21.66 -22.80 -7.16
N LYS A 244 -22.78 -22.06 -7.04
CA LYS A 244 -22.85 -20.74 -6.41
C LYS A 244 -22.07 -20.76 -5.08
N LYS A 245 -20.84 -20.24 -5.08
CA LYS A 245 -20.03 -20.05 -3.87
C LYS A 245 -20.90 -19.26 -2.89
N ARG A 246 -21.14 -19.81 -1.70
CA ARG A 246 -22.00 -19.15 -0.72
C ARG A 246 -21.28 -17.86 -0.30
N ASN A 247 -22.02 -16.79 0.01
CA ASN A 247 -21.45 -15.50 0.42
C ASN A 247 -20.49 -15.61 1.64
N ARG A 248 -20.57 -16.71 2.40
CA ARG A 248 -19.69 -17.07 3.53
C ARG A 248 -18.27 -17.50 3.14
N ASP A 249 -18.03 -17.77 1.86
CA ASP A 249 -16.77 -18.27 1.33
C ASP A 249 -16.00 -17.20 0.54
N LEU A 250 -16.47 -15.95 0.54
CA LEU A 250 -15.85 -14.82 -0.14
C LEU A 250 -15.39 -13.78 0.87
N ASP A 251 -14.16 -13.30 0.71
CA ASP A 251 -13.63 -12.15 1.44
C ASP A 251 -13.43 -10.97 0.50
N TRP A 252 -13.55 -9.75 1.02
CA TRP A 252 -13.29 -8.52 0.28
C TRP A 252 -11.86 -8.08 0.55
N GLY A 253 -11.05 -7.78 -0.47
CA GLY A 253 -9.69 -7.29 -0.28
C GLY A 253 -8.82 -7.15 -1.51
N TRP A 254 -7.52 -7.15 -1.25
CA TRP A 254 -6.44 -6.92 -2.21
C TRP A 254 -5.60 -8.19 -2.35
N MET A 255 -4.89 -8.33 -3.46
CA MET A 255 -3.86 -9.35 -3.64
C MET A 255 -2.48 -8.70 -3.69
N LEU A 256 -1.61 -9.12 -2.78
CA LEU A 256 -0.19 -8.83 -2.85
C LEU A 256 0.48 -9.91 -3.68
N ASN A 257 1.05 -9.52 -4.81
CA ASN A 257 1.84 -10.41 -5.66
C ASN A 257 3.31 -10.26 -5.25
N LEU A 258 3.97 -11.39 -5.03
CA LEU A 258 5.33 -11.47 -4.51
C LEU A 258 6.21 -12.31 -5.44
N ALA A 259 7.39 -11.78 -5.71
CA ALA A 259 8.46 -12.49 -6.39
C ALA A 259 9.47 -12.87 -5.31
N VAL A 260 9.54 -14.15 -4.97
CA VAL A 260 10.42 -14.66 -3.90
C VAL A 260 11.57 -15.41 -4.52
N ARG A 261 12.79 -15.11 -4.08
CA ARG A 261 13.98 -15.82 -4.54
C ARG A 261 13.95 -17.27 -4.08
N VAL A 262 14.17 -18.19 -5.01
CA VAL A 262 14.24 -19.64 -4.76
C VAL A 262 15.56 -20.22 -5.26
N ASP A 263 15.95 -21.36 -4.70
CA ASP A 263 17.16 -22.09 -5.11
C ASP A 263 16.77 -23.26 -6.01
N SER A 264 16.76 -23.05 -7.33
CA SER A 264 16.46 -24.13 -8.28
C SER A 264 17.65 -25.06 -8.52
N GLU A 265 18.87 -24.56 -8.34
CA GLU A 265 20.12 -25.32 -8.54
C GLU A 265 20.31 -26.37 -7.43
N GLN A 266 19.86 -26.08 -6.20
CA GLN A 266 19.88 -27.02 -5.08
C GLN A 266 18.55 -26.98 -4.30
N PRO A 267 17.50 -27.64 -4.81
CA PRO A 267 16.20 -27.69 -4.16
C PRO A 267 16.32 -28.24 -2.72
N GLY A 268 15.75 -27.51 -1.75
CA GLY A 268 15.79 -27.87 -0.32
C GLY A 268 17.03 -27.38 0.45
N SER A 269 18.04 -26.84 -0.25
CA SER A 269 19.20 -26.19 0.37
C SER A 269 18.89 -24.75 0.78
N GLN A 270 19.35 -24.30 1.95
CA GLN A 270 19.18 -22.92 2.43
C GLN A 270 20.48 -22.12 2.28
N ARG A 271 21.01 -22.01 1.06
CA ARG A 271 22.26 -21.26 0.78
C ARG A 271 22.11 -19.75 0.96
N PHE A 272 20.90 -19.24 0.84
CA PHE A 272 20.55 -17.83 1.00
C PHE A 272 19.13 -17.72 1.59
N PRO A 273 18.80 -16.61 2.27
CA PRO A 273 17.46 -16.39 2.77
C PRO A 273 16.48 -16.20 1.61
N GLN A 274 15.32 -16.85 1.71
CA GLN A 274 14.20 -16.68 0.79
C GLN A 274 13.53 -15.34 1.07
N ILE A 275 13.96 -14.30 0.33
CA ILE A 275 13.42 -12.95 0.46
C ILE A 275 12.62 -12.58 -0.78
N ALA A 276 11.60 -11.74 -0.59
CA ALA A 276 10.93 -11.09 -1.69
C ALA A 276 11.88 -10.10 -2.38
N VAL A 277 11.98 -10.18 -3.70
CA VAL A 277 12.81 -9.32 -4.55
C VAL A 277 11.98 -8.27 -5.29
N ALA A 278 10.72 -8.57 -5.57
CA ALA A 278 9.75 -7.63 -6.10
C ALA A 278 8.35 -7.87 -5.53
N ALA A 279 7.54 -6.83 -5.48
CA ALA A 279 6.15 -6.90 -5.03
C ALA A 279 5.28 -5.84 -5.71
N ASN A 280 4.03 -6.20 -5.99
CA ASN A 280 3.01 -5.23 -6.42
C ASN A 280 1.64 -5.59 -5.80
N LEU A 281 0.72 -4.62 -5.80
CA LEU A 281 -0.64 -4.78 -5.28
C LEU A 281 -1.64 -4.76 -6.42
N SER A 282 -2.61 -5.67 -6.38
CA SER A 282 -3.63 -5.82 -7.41
C SER A 282 -4.99 -6.18 -6.81
N MET A 283 -6.03 -6.06 -7.63
CA MET A 283 -7.34 -6.59 -7.28
C MET A 283 -7.34 -8.12 -7.43
N PRO A 284 -8.05 -8.86 -6.55
CA PRO A 284 -8.21 -10.31 -6.70
C PRO A 284 -8.72 -10.72 -8.08
N ASN A 285 -8.03 -11.68 -8.70
CA ASN A 285 -8.37 -12.31 -9.98
C ASN A 285 -8.54 -11.34 -11.16
N ILE A 286 -7.89 -10.17 -11.13
CA ILE A 286 -7.90 -9.20 -12.23
C ILE A 286 -6.48 -8.99 -12.73
N GLY A 287 -6.24 -9.34 -14.00
CA GLY A 287 -4.98 -9.04 -14.67
C GLY A 287 -3.77 -9.81 -14.13
N VAL A 288 -4.00 -11.02 -13.60
CA VAL A 288 -2.98 -11.84 -12.91
C VAL A 288 -1.71 -12.02 -13.75
N SER A 289 -1.89 -12.29 -15.05
CA SER A 289 -0.78 -12.48 -15.99
C SER A 289 0.02 -11.19 -16.21
N GLU A 290 -0.67 -10.06 -16.37
CA GLU A 290 -0.06 -8.75 -16.53
C GLU A 290 0.74 -8.35 -15.27
N GLU A 291 0.17 -8.61 -14.08
CA GLU A 291 0.87 -8.38 -12.81
C GLU A 291 2.11 -9.26 -12.69
N ALA A 292 2.04 -10.53 -13.11
CA ALA A 292 3.18 -11.44 -13.09
C ALA A 292 4.30 -11.00 -14.05
N ILE A 293 3.95 -10.53 -15.25
CA ILE A 293 4.92 -9.97 -16.21
C ILE A 293 5.61 -8.74 -15.63
N GLU A 294 4.84 -7.83 -15.02
CA GLU A 294 5.40 -6.62 -14.42
C GLU A 294 6.32 -6.95 -13.24
N LEU A 295 5.92 -7.91 -12.41
CA LEU A 295 6.71 -8.40 -11.29
C LEU A 295 8.02 -9.08 -11.76
N MET A 296 7.99 -9.83 -12.87
CA MET A 296 9.18 -10.39 -13.51
C MET A 296 10.16 -9.31 -13.95
N ARG A 297 9.67 -8.27 -14.63
CA ARG A 297 10.50 -7.14 -15.06
C ARG A 297 11.15 -6.44 -13.87
N GLN A 298 10.39 -6.26 -12.80
CA GLN A 298 10.87 -5.62 -11.57
C GLN A 298 11.89 -6.47 -10.81
N ALA A 299 11.73 -7.80 -10.82
CA ALA A 299 12.70 -8.70 -10.20
C ALA A 299 14.04 -8.73 -10.94
N LEU A 300 14.04 -8.57 -12.27
CA LEU A 300 15.25 -8.63 -13.10
C LEU A 300 16.07 -7.33 -13.09
N ASN A 301 15.51 -6.22 -12.62
CA ASN A 301 16.15 -4.91 -12.50
C ASN A 301 16.86 -4.75 -11.15
#